data_AF-B7G2M0-F1
#
_entry.id   AF-B7G2M0-F1
#
_cell.length_a   1.000
_cell.length_b   1.000
_cell.length_c   1.000
_cell.angle_alpha   90.00
_cell.angle_beta   90.00
_cell.angle_gamma   90.00
#
_symmetry.space_group_name_H-M   'P 1'
#
loop_
_entity.id
_entity.type
_entity.pdbx_description
1 polymer ?
#
loop_
_entity_poly.entity_id
_entity_poly.type
_entity_poly.pdbx_seq_one_letter_code
_entity_poly.pdbx_strand_id
1 'polypeptide(L)'
;LPHASLHGVYESLIFETDIGQDLLSFASSASLFADQHVQSHVVHWNRLLLLHGPPGTGKTSLGRSLAHKLAIRTSARFPRANLLEIHSHSLFSKWFSTSGKLIHRVFELIRDMVQDDPSCLVCVLIDEIESLAASRSALTSTGEPSDALRAVNSLLTSLDRLRSLPNVLVIATTNLTASVDAAFLDRADLKIYIGLPCLQARYEILRSCLDELARVGILTISNPSSDALLAFRDIARSDESQPSTVLVSLAGMAEGLSGRSLRRLALQAHALFVRRPQASLTLFLSALQRTIEREIGSLPSPLV
;
A
#
# COMPACT_ATOMS: atom_id res chain seq x y z
N LEU A 1 -0.51 14.24 -11.40
CA LEU A 1 0.23 12.99 -11.68
C LEU A 1 0.65 12.97 -13.15
N PRO A 2 1.82 12.43 -13.50
CA PRO A 2 2.84 11.89 -12.59
C PRO A 2 3.40 12.97 -11.64
N HIS A 3 4.04 12.57 -10.54
CA HIS A 3 4.61 13.48 -9.55
C HIS A 3 5.96 12.92 -9.06
N ALA A 4 6.95 13.79 -8.87
CA ALA A 4 8.33 13.38 -8.56
C ALA A 4 8.44 12.60 -7.24
N SER A 5 7.64 12.94 -6.23
CA SER A 5 7.66 12.24 -4.93
C SER A 5 7.20 10.77 -4.99
N LEU A 6 6.54 10.35 -6.07
CA LEU A 6 6.08 8.98 -6.26
C LEU A 6 6.98 8.18 -7.21
N HIS A 7 8.03 8.79 -7.73
CA HIS A 7 9.00 8.12 -8.59
C HIS A 7 9.74 7.02 -7.80
N GLY A 8 9.86 5.82 -8.38
CA GLY A 8 10.52 4.68 -7.74
C GLY A 8 9.71 3.99 -6.64
N VAL A 9 8.57 4.55 -6.19
CA VAL A 9 7.77 3.97 -5.10
C VAL A 9 7.19 2.62 -5.53
N TYR A 10 6.70 2.51 -6.76
CA TYR A 10 6.16 1.26 -7.29
C TYR A 10 7.22 0.16 -7.33
N GLU A 11 8.41 0.47 -7.83
CA GLU A 11 9.55 -0.44 -7.94
C GLU A 11 10.09 -0.87 -6.57
N SER A 12 9.93 -0.02 -5.55
CA SER A 12 10.33 -0.34 -4.18
C SER A 12 9.39 -1.30 -3.45
N LEU A 13 8.17 -1.51 -3.97
CA LEU A 13 7.19 -2.40 -3.37
C LEU A 13 7.40 -3.81 -3.89
N ILE A 14 7.84 -4.70 -3.00
CA ILE A 14 8.16 -6.08 -3.33
C ILE A 14 7.06 -6.98 -2.77
N PHE A 15 6.34 -7.64 -3.66
CA PHE A 15 5.31 -8.61 -3.36
C PHE A 15 5.66 -9.96 -4.00
N GLU A 16 5.08 -11.04 -3.48
CA GLU A 16 5.28 -12.40 -4.02
C GLU A 16 4.60 -12.59 -5.38
N THR A 17 3.41 -12.02 -5.53
CA THR A 17 2.62 -12.04 -6.76
C THR A 17 2.69 -10.68 -7.46
N ASP A 18 2.44 -10.67 -8.77
CA ASP A 18 2.44 -9.44 -9.57
C ASP A 18 1.15 -8.63 -9.42
N ILE A 19 0.76 -8.41 -8.16
CA ILE A 19 -0.43 -7.64 -7.75
C ILE A 19 -0.44 -6.27 -8.44
N GLY A 20 0.74 -5.66 -8.58
CA GLY A 20 0.88 -4.37 -9.23
C GLY A 20 0.43 -4.41 -10.70
N GLN A 21 0.82 -5.44 -11.47
CA GLN A 21 0.38 -5.60 -12.85
C GLN A 21 -1.10 -5.97 -12.95
N ASP A 22 -1.60 -6.82 -12.04
CA ASP A 22 -3.02 -7.20 -12.01
C ASP A 22 -3.91 -5.98 -11.79
N LEU A 23 -3.56 -5.14 -10.81
CA LEU A 23 -4.27 -3.89 -10.51
C LEU A 23 -4.21 -2.90 -11.68
N LEU A 24 -3.05 -2.76 -12.33
CA LEU A 24 -2.90 -1.89 -13.51
C LEU A 24 -3.71 -2.39 -14.70
N SER A 25 -3.72 -3.70 -14.93
CA SER A 25 -4.49 -4.35 -16.00
C SER A 25 -5.98 -4.18 -15.76
N PHE A 26 -6.44 -4.40 -14.52
CA PHE A 26 -7.82 -4.14 -14.13
C PHE A 26 -8.22 -2.68 -14.38
N ALA A 27 -7.42 -1.73 -13.89
CA ALA A 27 -7.72 -0.30 -14.07
C ALA A 27 -7.71 0.13 -15.55
N SER A 28 -6.84 -0.46 -16.36
CA SER A 28 -6.79 -0.21 -17.80
C SER A 28 -8.03 -0.74 -18.52
N SER A 29 -8.46 -1.97 -18.19
CA SER A 29 -9.70 -2.57 -18.72
C SER A 29 -10.93 -1.79 -18.30
N ALA A 30 -10.97 -1.31 -17.05
CA ALA A 30 -12.01 -0.43 -16.54
C ALA A 30 -12.09 0.86 -17.39
N SER A 31 -10.96 1.51 -17.67
CA SER A 31 -10.93 2.69 -18.55
C SER A 31 -11.45 2.38 -19.96
N LEU A 32 -11.04 1.25 -20.54
CA LEU A 32 -11.51 0.82 -21.86
C LEU A 32 -13.03 0.60 -21.89
N PHE A 33 -13.60 -0.03 -20.86
CA PHE A 33 -15.04 -0.25 -20.78
C PHE A 33 -15.83 1.05 -20.68
N ALA A 34 -15.30 2.05 -19.98
CA ALA A 34 -15.86 3.41 -19.97
C ALA A 34 -15.87 4.02 -21.37
N ASP A 35 -14.74 3.94 -22.08
CA ASP A 35 -14.58 4.55 -23.40
C ASP A 35 -15.45 3.90 -24.47
N GLN A 36 -15.70 2.59 -24.35
CA GLN A 36 -16.60 1.84 -25.25
C GLN A 36 -18.07 1.91 -24.83
N HIS A 37 -18.41 2.72 -23.82
CA HIS A 37 -19.78 2.87 -23.32
C HIS A 37 -20.46 1.54 -22.95
N VAL A 38 -19.70 0.60 -22.36
CA VAL A 38 -20.24 -0.68 -21.92
C VAL A 38 -21.36 -0.44 -20.91
N GLN A 39 -22.53 -1.03 -21.17
CA GLN A 39 -23.71 -0.83 -20.35
C GLN A 39 -23.53 -1.47 -18.97
N SER A 40 -23.46 -0.63 -17.93
CA SER A 40 -23.16 -1.05 -16.56
C SER A 40 -24.23 -1.94 -15.90
N HIS A 41 -25.43 -2.03 -16.50
CA HIS A 41 -26.51 -2.90 -16.02
C HIS A 41 -26.39 -4.33 -16.57
N VAL A 42 -25.60 -4.54 -17.63
CA VAL A 42 -25.30 -5.86 -18.20
C VAL A 42 -23.97 -6.37 -17.67
N VAL A 43 -22.92 -5.54 -17.77
CA VAL A 43 -21.60 -5.83 -17.24
C VAL A 43 -21.36 -4.93 -16.04
N HIS A 44 -21.39 -5.52 -14.85
CA HIS A 44 -21.27 -4.77 -13.61
C HIS A 44 -19.81 -4.43 -13.30
N TRP A 45 -19.54 -3.16 -13.03
CA TRP A 45 -18.24 -2.67 -12.59
C TRP A 45 -18.39 -1.32 -11.87
N ASN A 46 -17.78 -1.21 -10.70
CA ASN A 46 -17.89 -0.08 -9.77
C ASN A 46 -16.67 0.82 -9.71
N ARG A 47 -15.54 0.38 -10.27
CA ARG A 47 -14.22 1.04 -10.27
C ARG A 47 -13.70 1.28 -8.87
N LEU A 48 -13.97 0.32 -8.00
CA LEU A 48 -13.53 0.33 -6.61
C LEU A 48 -12.58 -0.84 -6.40
N LEU A 49 -11.32 -0.51 -6.16
CA LEU A 49 -10.27 -1.43 -5.76
C LEU A 49 -10.16 -1.43 -4.23
N LEU A 50 -10.16 -2.60 -3.60
CA LEU A 50 -9.93 -2.73 -2.16
C LEU A 50 -8.63 -3.48 -1.88
N LEU A 51 -7.69 -2.82 -1.22
CA LEU A 51 -6.47 -3.43 -0.71
C LEU A 51 -6.64 -3.70 0.79
N HIS A 52 -6.53 -4.94 1.22
CA HIS A 52 -6.77 -5.31 2.63
C HIS A 52 -5.68 -6.21 3.18
N GLY A 53 -5.41 -6.13 4.48
CA GLY A 53 -4.38 -6.95 5.14
C GLY A 53 -3.74 -6.25 6.32
N PRO A 54 -2.78 -6.87 7.02
CA PRO A 54 -2.22 -6.33 8.25
C PRO A 54 -1.54 -4.95 8.06
N PRO A 55 -1.44 -4.12 9.11
CA PRO A 55 -0.79 -2.82 9.03
C PRO A 55 0.69 -2.94 8.65
N GLY A 56 1.21 -1.92 7.95
CA GLY A 56 2.63 -1.88 7.57
C GLY A 56 3.03 -2.75 6.37
N THR A 57 2.08 -3.34 5.64
CA THR A 57 2.33 -4.13 4.41
C THR A 57 2.39 -3.31 3.12
N GLY A 58 2.28 -1.98 3.19
CA GLY A 58 2.45 -1.11 2.03
C GLY A 58 1.19 -0.83 1.21
N LYS A 59 -0.02 -1.16 1.71
CA LYS A 59 -1.30 -0.90 1.02
C LYS A 59 -1.47 0.54 0.53
N THR A 60 -1.27 1.54 1.40
CA THR A 60 -1.38 2.96 1.03
C THR A 60 -0.34 3.35 -0.02
N SER A 61 0.92 2.92 0.17
CA SER A 61 1.99 3.17 -0.81
C SER A 61 1.66 2.53 -2.16
N LEU A 62 1.10 1.33 -2.17
CA LEU A 62 0.65 0.66 -3.38
C LEU A 62 -0.45 1.46 -4.06
N GLY A 63 -1.48 1.90 -3.33
CA GLY A 63 -2.55 2.74 -3.89
C GLY A 63 -2.04 4.04 -4.54
N ARG A 64 -1.13 4.76 -3.87
CA ARG A 64 -0.48 5.96 -4.43
C ARG A 64 0.32 5.64 -5.70
N SER A 65 1.14 4.60 -5.64
CA SER A 65 2.01 4.19 -6.75
C SER A 65 1.21 3.67 -7.95
N LEU A 66 0.07 3.01 -7.70
CA LEU A 66 -0.86 2.54 -8.72
C LEU A 66 -1.47 3.73 -9.47
N ALA A 67 -1.97 4.73 -8.75
CA ALA A 67 -2.49 5.96 -9.38
C ALA A 67 -1.42 6.65 -10.24
N HIS A 68 -0.18 6.72 -9.75
CA HIS A 68 0.95 7.27 -10.49
C HIS A 68 1.25 6.49 -11.79
N LYS A 69 1.34 5.16 -11.71
CA LYS A 69 1.60 4.29 -12.87
C LYS A 69 0.44 4.31 -13.87
N LEU A 70 -0.79 4.35 -13.37
CA LEU A 70 -1.99 4.45 -14.20
C LEU A 70 -1.98 5.76 -15.00
N ALA A 71 -1.68 6.90 -14.37
CA ALA A 71 -1.56 8.19 -15.04
C ALA A 71 -0.54 8.19 -16.19
N ILE A 72 0.59 7.49 -16.02
CA ILE A 72 1.58 7.34 -17.10
C ILE A 72 1.00 6.48 -18.23
N ARG A 73 0.40 5.33 -17.88
CA ARG A 73 -0.08 4.34 -18.83
C ARG A 73 -1.30 4.80 -19.64
N THR A 74 -2.13 5.64 -19.05
CA THR A 74 -3.33 6.21 -19.69
C THR A 74 -3.10 7.64 -20.20
N SER A 75 -1.86 8.13 -20.24
CA SER A 75 -1.53 9.51 -20.64
C SER A 75 -2.04 9.90 -22.05
N ALA A 76 -2.16 8.93 -22.97
CA ALA A 76 -2.75 9.15 -24.29
C ALA A 76 -4.26 9.48 -24.22
N ARG A 77 -4.97 8.95 -23.21
CA ARG A 77 -6.41 9.12 -22.99
C ARG A 77 -6.73 10.25 -22.01
N PHE A 78 -5.90 10.38 -20.97
CA PHE A 78 -5.99 11.36 -19.91
C PHE A 78 -4.65 12.11 -19.81
N PRO A 79 -4.52 13.28 -20.45
CA PRO A 79 -3.27 14.05 -20.45
C PRO A 79 -2.84 14.49 -19.05
N ARG A 80 -3.80 14.54 -18.11
CA ARG A 80 -3.61 14.93 -16.71
C ARG A 80 -4.32 13.93 -15.80
N ALA A 81 -3.78 13.77 -14.59
CA ALA A 81 -4.40 12.95 -13.57
C ALA A 81 -4.22 13.56 -12.18
N ASN A 82 -5.25 13.48 -11.35
CA ASN A 82 -5.27 13.93 -9.96
C ASN A 82 -5.34 12.75 -9.01
N LEU A 83 -4.61 12.81 -7.90
CA LEU A 83 -4.72 11.88 -6.78
C LEU A 83 -5.27 12.63 -5.57
N LEU A 84 -6.43 12.21 -5.09
CA LEU A 84 -7.06 12.75 -3.89
C LEU A 84 -6.96 11.72 -2.78
N GLU A 85 -6.28 12.07 -1.69
CA GLU A 85 -6.10 11.18 -0.54
C GLU A 85 -7.02 11.59 0.61
N ILE A 86 -7.92 10.69 0.97
CA ILE A 86 -8.88 10.84 2.05
C ILE A 86 -8.44 9.93 3.19
N HIS A 87 -7.95 10.52 4.29
CA HIS A 87 -7.63 9.78 5.50
C HIS A 87 -8.88 9.72 6.39
N SER A 88 -9.46 8.54 6.52
CA SER A 88 -10.74 8.31 7.18
C SER A 88 -10.77 8.78 8.65
N HIS A 89 -9.70 8.55 9.42
CA HIS A 89 -9.56 8.98 10.81
C HIS A 89 -9.58 10.51 10.98
N SER A 90 -9.10 11.26 9.97
CA SER A 90 -9.10 12.72 9.99
C SER A 90 -10.49 13.32 9.74
N LEU A 91 -11.38 12.57 9.07
CA LEU A 91 -12.76 13.00 8.82
C LEU A 91 -13.65 12.89 10.07
N PHE A 92 -13.43 11.89 10.93
CA PHE A 92 -14.22 11.73 12.16
C PHE A 92 -13.68 12.49 13.37
N SER A 93 -12.36 12.53 13.58
CA SER A 93 -11.76 13.09 14.81
C SER A 93 -12.00 14.59 15.01
N LYS A 94 -12.18 15.36 13.93
CA LYS A 94 -12.45 16.81 14.03
C LYS A 94 -13.93 17.17 14.13
N TRP A 95 -14.85 16.26 13.77
CA TRP A 95 -16.24 16.65 13.46
C TRP A 95 -17.26 15.54 13.72
N PHE A 96 -17.19 14.94 14.93
CA PHE A 96 -17.99 13.79 15.36
C PHE A 96 -19.51 13.92 15.14
N SER A 97 -20.05 15.15 15.02
CA SER A 97 -21.49 15.43 14.82
C SER A 97 -21.91 15.73 13.36
N THR A 98 -21.00 15.73 12.37
CA THR A 98 -21.34 16.08 10.96
C THR A 98 -20.70 15.20 9.88
N SER A 99 -20.18 14.03 10.25
CA SER A 99 -19.44 13.11 9.37
C SER A 99 -20.14 12.83 8.03
N GLY A 100 -21.44 12.53 8.03
CA GLY A 100 -22.19 12.28 6.79
C GLY A 100 -22.26 13.48 5.83
N LYS A 101 -22.40 14.71 6.33
CA LYS A 101 -22.42 15.92 5.47
C LYS A 101 -21.06 16.20 4.86
N LEU A 102 -19.98 15.94 5.62
CA LEU A 102 -18.61 16.13 5.15
C LEU A 102 -18.24 15.11 4.08
N ILE A 103 -18.58 13.83 4.28
CA ILE A 103 -18.41 12.78 3.26
C ILE A 103 -19.11 13.23 1.97
N HIS A 104 -20.36 13.64 2.07
CA HIS A 104 -21.09 14.15 0.91
C HIS A 104 -20.37 15.30 0.23
N ARG A 105 -19.96 16.33 0.98
CA ARG A 105 -19.27 17.50 0.43
C ARG A 105 -17.95 17.15 -0.25
N VAL A 106 -17.15 16.25 0.33
CA VAL A 106 -15.90 15.80 -0.28
C VAL A 106 -16.17 15.13 -1.62
N PHE A 107 -17.16 14.24 -1.68
CA PHE A 107 -17.50 13.55 -2.91
C PHE A 107 -18.14 14.47 -3.96
N GLU A 108 -18.93 15.45 -3.54
CA GLU A 108 -19.45 16.50 -4.45
C GLU A 108 -18.29 17.29 -5.08
N LEU A 109 -17.28 17.71 -4.30
CA LEU A 109 -16.08 18.36 -4.84
C LEU A 109 -15.32 17.47 -5.86
N ILE A 110 -15.29 16.16 -5.64
CA ILE A 110 -14.69 15.21 -6.59
C ILE A 110 -15.47 15.24 -7.90
N ARG A 111 -16.81 15.23 -7.84
CA ARG A 111 -17.65 15.30 -9.05
C ARG A 111 -17.49 16.62 -9.78
N ASP A 112 -17.48 17.73 -9.06
CA ASP A 112 -17.32 19.07 -9.64
C ASP A 112 -15.98 19.14 -10.39
N MET A 113 -14.90 18.65 -9.78
CA MET A 113 -13.59 18.56 -10.44
C MET A 113 -13.60 17.68 -11.70
N VAL A 114 -14.35 16.59 -11.69
CA VAL A 114 -14.51 15.71 -12.86
C VAL A 114 -15.32 16.37 -13.97
N GLN A 115 -16.36 17.13 -13.62
CA GLN A 115 -17.21 17.85 -14.57
C GLN A 115 -16.47 19.04 -15.20
N ASP A 116 -15.69 19.76 -14.40
CA ASP A 116 -14.86 20.88 -14.85
C ASP A 116 -13.74 20.44 -15.80
N ASP A 117 -13.21 19.22 -15.61
CA ASP A 117 -12.16 18.66 -16.47
C ASP A 117 -12.38 17.18 -16.81
N PRO A 118 -13.25 16.87 -17.79
CA PRO A 118 -13.53 15.50 -18.23
C PRO A 118 -12.31 14.79 -18.84
N SER A 119 -11.27 15.55 -19.21
CA SER A 119 -10.00 15.03 -19.76
C SER A 119 -9.01 14.59 -18.67
N CYS A 120 -9.32 14.87 -17.40
CA CYS A 120 -8.48 14.51 -16.26
C CYS A 120 -8.92 13.17 -15.66
N LEU A 121 -7.98 12.26 -15.44
CA LEU A 121 -8.21 11.05 -14.64
C LEU A 121 -8.17 11.40 -13.15
N VAL A 122 -9.17 10.99 -12.40
CA VAL A 122 -9.26 11.25 -10.96
C VAL A 122 -9.15 9.93 -10.19
N CYS A 123 -8.05 9.77 -9.46
CA CYS A 123 -7.84 8.67 -8.55
C CYS A 123 -8.17 9.12 -7.12
N VAL A 124 -9.12 8.46 -6.48
CA VAL A 124 -9.52 8.73 -5.09
C VAL A 124 -8.97 7.61 -4.21
N LEU A 125 -7.97 7.91 -3.38
CA LEU A 125 -7.43 6.99 -2.39
C LEU A 125 -8.10 7.23 -1.03
N ILE A 126 -8.88 6.28 -0.54
CA ILE A 126 -9.49 6.31 0.79
C ILE A 126 -8.69 5.38 1.71
N ASP A 127 -7.87 5.96 2.59
CA ASP A 127 -7.03 5.20 3.50
C ASP A 127 -7.78 4.83 4.78
N GLU A 128 -7.54 3.63 5.30
CA GLU A 128 -8.14 3.11 6.55
C GLU A 128 -9.68 3.14 6.53
N ILE A 129 -10.29 2.63 5.46
CA ILE A 129 -11.74 2.70 5.24
C ILE A 129 -12.57 2.07 6.37
N GLU A 130 -12.00 1.19 7.19
CA GLU A 130 -12.65 0.58 8.35
C GLU A 130 -13.27 1.60 9.32
N SER A 131 -12.75 2.83 9.40
CA SER A 131 -13.34 3.86 10.25
C SER A 131 -14.57 4.54 9.63
N LEU A 132 -14.71 4.52 8.31
CA LEU A 132 -15.86 5.08 7.55
C LEU A 132 -16.91 4.04 7.18
N ALA A 133 -16.48 2.81 6.94
CA ALA A 133 -17.30 1.69 6.50
C ALA A 133 -17.39 0.62 7.59
N ALA A 134 -17.53 1.02 8.85
CA ALA A 134 -17.66 0.08 9.96
C ALA A 134 -18.93 -0.78 9.84
N SER A 135 -18.83 -2.05 10.21
CA SER A 135 -19.94 -3.01 10.15
C SER A 135 -21.15 -2.53 10.96
N ARG A 136 -22.33 -2.49 10.32
CA ARG A 136 -23.58 -2.06 10.94
C ARG A 136 -23.95 -2.88 12.16
N SER A 137 -23.69 -4.19 12.16
CA SER A 137 -24.01 -5.07 13.29
C SER A 137 -23.20 -4.71 14.54
N ALA A 138 -21.94 -4.32 14.36
CA ALA A 138 -21.07 -3.85 15.43
C ALA A 138 -21.47 -2.45 15.94
N LEU A 139 -22.07 -1.61 15.10
CA LEU A 139 -22.57 -0.27 15.47
C LEU A 139 -23.90 -0.31 16.21
N THR A 140 -24.77 -1.29 15.92
CA THR A 140 -26.08 -1.42 16.57
C THR A 140 -25.99 -1.89 18.02
N SER A 141 -24.91 -2.58 18.41
CA SER A 141 -24.72 -3.12 19.76
C SER A 141 -24.16 -2.10 20.77
N THR A 142 -23.58 -0.99 20.31
CA THR A 142 -22.88 -0.01 21.18
C THR A 142 -23.73 1.19 21.60
N GLY A 143 -24.97 1.32 21.13
CA GLY A 143 -25.84 2.45 21.52
C GLY A 143 -25.52 3.80 20.83
N GLU A 144 -24.61 3.80 19.83
CA GLU A 144 -24.32 4.95 18.93
C GLU A 144 -24.98 4.86 17.52
N PRO A 145 -26.23 4.37 17.34
CA PRO A 145 -26.67 3.81 16.07
C PRO A 145 -27.00 4.84 14.96
N SER A 146 -27.08 6.15 15.22
CA SER A 146 -27.65 7.08 14.23
C SER A 146 -26.61 7.71 13.29
N ASP A 147 -25.45 8.16 13.79
CA ASP A 147 -24.54 8.98 12.98
C ASP A 147 -23.48 8.16 12.24
N ALA A 148 -22.92 7.13 12.87
CA ALA A 148 -22.03 6.20 12.19
C ALA A 148 -22.75 5.46 11.04
N LEU A 149 -23.99 5.01 11.27
CA LEU A 149 -24.81 4.39 10.24
C LEU A 149 -25.14 5.36 9.09
N ARG A 150 -25.45 6.63 9.41
CA ARG A 150 -25.64 7.69 8.40
C ARG A 150 -24.36 7.95 7.61
N ALA A 151 -23.19 7.93 8.25
CA ALA A 151 -21.91 8.10 7.58
C ALA A 151 -21.64 6.95 6.60
N VAL A 152 -21.85 5.69 7.01
CA VAL A 152 -21.74 4.51 6.14
C VAL A 152 -22.69 4.63 4.94
N ASN A 153 -23.96 4.94 5.17
CA ASN A 153 -24.94 5.11 4.09
C ASN A 153 -24.58 6.27 3.15
N SER A 154 -24.07 7.38 3.69
CA SER A 154 -23.62 8.52 2.91
C SER A 154 -22.42 8.16 2.05
N LEU A 155 -21.45 7.42 2.59
CA LEU A 155 -20.31 6.90 1.84
C LEU A 155 -20.77 6.01 0.69
N LEU A 156 -21.61 5.00 0.95
CA LEU A 156 -22.11 4.07 -0.07
C LEU A 156 -22.84 4.81 -1.19
N THR A 157 -23.73 5.73 -0.82
CA THR A 157 -24.46 6.57 -1.78
C THR A 157 -23.52 7.43 -2.61
N SER A 158 -22.45 7.95 -2.00
CA SER A 158 -21.48 8.79 -2.69
C SER A 158 -20.59 7.98 -3.64
N LEU A 159 -20.23 6.75 -3.27
CA LEU A 159 -19.53 5.80 -4.15
C LEU A 159 -20.37 5.43 -5.37
N ASP A 160 -21.67 5.14 -5.18
CA ASP A 160 -22.59 4.82 -6.27
C ASP A 160 -22.71 5.97 -7.29
N ARG A 161 -22.59 7.22 -6.83
CA ARG A 161 -22.55 8.40 -7.70
C ARG A 161 -21.24 8.54 -8.48
N LEU A 162 -20.10 8.16 -7.90
CA LEU A 162 -18.82 8.21 -8.61
C LEU A 162 -18.72 7.13 -9.70
N ARG A 163 -19.43 6.01 -9.54
CA ARG A 163 -19.43 4.91 -10.52
C ARG A 163 -19.80 5.36 -11.93
N SER A 164 -20.70 6.33 -12.08
CA SER A 164 -21.15 6.80 -13.39
C SER A 164 -20.13 7.67 -14.13
N LEU A 165 -19.06 8.12 -13.46
CA LEU A 165 -18.08 9.06 -14.01
C LEU A 165 -16.93 8.33 -14.70
N PRO A 166 -16.81 8.31 -16.05
CA PRO A 166 -15.87 7.49 -16.85
C PRO A 166 -14.39 7.63 -16.48
N ASN A 167 -14.02 8.74 -15.85
CA ASN A 167 -12.66 9.15 -15.52
C ASN A 167 -12.35 9.10 -14.01
N VAL A 168 -13.11 8.34 -13.22
CA VAL A 168 -12.87 8.13 -11.78
C VAL A 168 -12.48 6.68 -11.47
N LEU A 169 -11.43 6.52 -10.67
CA LEU A 169 -11.04 5.26 -10.03
C LEU A 169 -10.94 5.46 -8.52
N VAL A 170 -11.61 4.62 -7.74
CA VAL A 170 -11.51 4.62 -6.28
C VAL A 170 -10.62 3.47 -5.82
N ILE A 171 -9.66 3.79 -4.96
CA ILE A 171 -8.78 2.83 -4.30
C ILE A 171 -9.02 2.98 -2.80
N ALA A 172 -9.41 1.90 -2.13
CA ALA A 172 -9.60 1.87 -0.70
C ALA A 172 -8.59 0.93 -0.05
N THR A 173 -8.14 1.26 1.15
CA THR A 173 -7.28 0.38 1.95
C THR A 173 -7.93 0.07 3.29
N THR A 174 -7.70 -1.13 3.82
CA THR A 174 -8.12 -1.45 5.20
C THR A 174 -7.13 -2.35 5.94
N ASN A 175 -6.95 -2.10 7.23
CA ASN A 175 -6.22 -3.00 8.11
C ASN A 175 -7.12 -4.07 8.76
N LEU A 176 -8.44 -3.86 8.76
CA LEU A 176 -9.41 -4.64 9.52
C LEU A 176 -10.52 -5.17 8.62
N THR A 177 -10.20 -6.09 7.71
CA THR A 177 -11.17 -6.62 6.71
C THR A 177 -12.48 -7.10 7.34
N ALA A 178 -12.42 -7.76 8.51
CA ALA A 178 -13.59 -8.32 9.18
C ALA A 178 -14.54 -7.26 9.79
N SER A 179 -14.06 -6.02 9.99
CA SER A 179 -14.87 -4.93 10.55
C SER A 179 -15.50 -4.04 9.48
N VAL A 180 -15.26 -4.32 8.19
CA VAL A 180 -15.81 -3.54 7.08
C VAL A 180 -17.22 -4.01 6.72
N ASP A 181 -18.12 -3.05 6.46
CA ASP A 181 -19.51 -3.27 6.07
C ASP A 181 -19.63 -4.11 4.79
N ALA A 182 -20.54 -5.09 4.81
CA ALA A 182 -20.73 -6.01 3.70
C ALA A 182 -21.16 -5.31 2.40
N ALA A 183 -21.95 -4.24 2.48
CA ALA A 183 -22.40 -3.51 1.29
C ALA A 183 -21.28 -2.66 0.67
N PHE A 184 -20.28 -2.25 1.46
CA PHE A 184 -19.05 -1.67 0.91
C PHE A 184 -18.22 -2.75 0.22
N LEU A 185 -18.04 -3.92 0.86
CA LEU A 185 -17.30 -5.02 0.26
C LEU A 185 -17.93 -5.48 -1.05
N ASP A 186 -19.26 -5.57 -1.14
CA ASP A 186 -19.97 -5.93 -2.39
C ASP A 186 -19.70 -4.94 -3.54
N ARG A 187 -19.39 -3.67 -3.22
CA ARG A 187 -19.05 -2.65 -4.22
C ARG A 187 -17.63 -2.74 -4.74
N ALA A 188 -16.72 -3.41 -4.04
CA ALA A 188 -15.34 -3.55 -4.50
C ALA A 188 -15.27 -4.62 -5.60
N ASP A 189 -14.94 -4.19 -6.83
CA ASP A 189 -14.82 -5.10 -7.98
C ASP A 189 -13.65 -6.08 -7.81
N LEU A 190 -12.58 -5.61 -7.16
CA LEU A 190 -11.40 -6.40 -6.89
C LEU A 190 -10.96 -6.18 -5.45
N LYS A 191 -10.81 -7.29 -4.72
CA LYS A 191 -10.37 -7.33 -3.33
C LYS A 191 -9.04 -8.06 -3.30
N ILE A 192 -7.95 -7.32 -3.04
CA ILE A 192 -6.61 -7.88 -2.97
C ILE A 192 -6.15 -7.94 -1.53
N TYR A 193 -5.83 -9.15 -1.09
CA TYR A 193 -5.16 -9.36 0.18
C TYR A 193 -3.65 -9.10 0.05
N ILE A 194 -3.12 -8.24 0.92
CA ILE A 194 -1.70 -7.91 1.02
C ILE A 194 -1.20 -8.34 2.38
N GLY A 195 -0.68 -9.57 2.43
CA GLY A 195 -0.13 -10.19 3.62
C GLY A 195 1.25 -9.67 4.02
N LEU A 196 1.81 -10.28 5.06
CA LEU A 196 3.20 -10.07 5.44
C LEU A 196 4.13 -10.62 4.34
N PRO A 197 5.32 -10.02 4.14
CA PRO A 197 6.24 -10.43 3.09
C PRO A 197 6.75 -11.86 3.26
N CYS A 198 6.76 -12.63 2.17
CA CYS A 198 7.41 -13.94 2.07
C CYS A 198 8.94 -13.82 2.21
N LEU A 199 9.65 -14.94 2.36
CA LEU A 199 11.11 -14.95 2.54
C LEU A 199 11.85 -14.15 1.45
N GLN A 200 11.48 -14.37 0.18
CA GLN A 200 12.04 -13.65 -0.96
C GLN A 200 11.80 -12.13 -0.84
N ALA A 201 10.57 -11.71 -0.51
CA ALA A 201 10.24 -10.30 -0.35
C ALA A 201 11.00 -9.68 0.84
N ARG A 202 11.14 -10.40 1.96
CA ARG A 202 11.94 -9.94 3.11
C ARG A 202 13.40 -9.73 2.74
N TYR A 203 13.99 -10.69 2.05
CA TYR A 203 15.36 -10.60 1.55
C TYR A 203 15.54 -9.37 0.65
N GLU A 204 14.70 -9.21 -0.36
CA GLU A 204 14.81 -8.09 -1.31
C GLU A 204 14.56 -6.73 -0.64
N ILE A 205 13.67 -6.65 0.34
CA ILE A 205 13.48 -5.43 1.14
C ILE A 205 14.76 -5.10 1.89
N LEU A 206 15.34 -6.06 2.62
CA LEU A 206 16.58 -5.85 3.38
C LEU A 206 17.74 -5.51 2.45
N ARG A 207 17.90 -6.23 1.35
CA ARG A 207 18.92 -5.97 0.31
C ARG A 207 18.79 -4.55 -0.23
N SER A 208 17.59 -4.13 -0.64
CA SER A 208 17.37 -2.76 -1.16
C SER A 208 17.75 -1.68 -0.15
N CYS A 209 17.57 -1.93 1.15
CA CYS A 209 17.99 -1.00 2.20
C CYS A 209 19.53 -0.95 2.31
N LEU A 210 20.21 -2.09 2.22
CA LEU A 210 21.67 -2.17 2.25
C LEU A 210 22.30 -1.54 1.00
N ASP A 211 21.72 -1.79 -0.18
CA ASP A 211 22.16 -1.19 -1.44
C ASP A 211 22.03 0.34 -1.40
N GLU A 212 20.93 0.87 -0.85
CA GLU A 212 20.75 2.31 -0.68
C GLU A 212 21.79 2.90 0.28
N LEU A 213 22.07 2.23 1.41
CA LEU A 213 23.11 2.66 2.35
C LEU A 213 24.51 2.60 1.74
N ALA A 214 24.78 1.63 0.86
CA ALA A 214 26.03 1.55 0.11
C ALA A 214 26.13 2.66 -0.92
N ARG A 215 25.04 2.96 -1.65
CA ARG A 215 24.97 4.03 -2.64
C ARG A 215 25.30 5.40 -2.05
N VAL A 216 24.85 5.67 -0.81
CA VAL A 216 25.15 6.94 -0.11
C VAL A 216 26.46 6.91 0.69
N GLY A 217 27.21 5.80 0.66
CA GLY A 217 28.51 5.68 1.30
C GLY A 217 28.49 5.47 2.82
N ILE A 218 27.34 5.11 3.40
CA ILE A 218 27.23 4.68 4.81
C ILE A 218 27.77 3.24 4.95
N LEU A 219 27.50 2.40 3.95
CA LEU A 219 28.06 1.06 3.85
C LEU A 219 29.21 1.02 2.85
N THR A 220 30.29 0.35 3.25
CA THR A 220 31.47 0.11 2.42
C THR A 220 31.52 -1.38 2.05
N ILE A 221 31.64 -1.63 0.75
CA ILE A 221 31.81 -2.97 0.18
C ILE A 221 33.26 -3.05 -0.27
N SER A 222 34.06 -3.84 0.46
CA SER A 222 35.51 -3.93 0.23
C SER A 222 35.83 -4.53 -1.13
N ASN A 223 35.22 -5.67 -1.48
CA ASN A 223 35.42 -6.36 -2.75
C ASN A 223 34.09 -6.49 -3.51
N PRO A 224 33.77 -5.59 -4.45
CA PRO A 224 32.50 -5.62 -5.17
C PRO A 224 32.22 -6.92 -5.94
N SER A 225 33.26 -7.66 -6.34
CA SER A 225 33.12 -8.93 -7.07
C SER A 225 32.67 -10.10 -6.21
N SER A 226 33.02 -10.14 -4.92
CA SER A 226 32.69 -11.23 -3.99
C SER A 226 31.63 -10.84 -2.96
N ASP A 227 31.64 -9.56 -2.54
CA ASP A 227 30.89 -9.08 -1.39
C ASP A 227 29.57 -8.40 -1.79
N ALA A 228 29.28 -8.30 -3.10
CA ALA A 228 28.02 -7.77 -3.58
C ALA A 228 26.85 -8.68 -3.20
N LEU A 229 25.72 -8.05 -2.84
CA LEU A 229 24.48 -8.74 -2.53
C LEU A 229 23.73 -9.07 -3.82
N LEU A 230 23.59 -10.36 -4.11
CA LEU A 230 22.91 -10.84 -5.30
C LEU A 230 21.40 -10.67 -5.21
N ALA A 231 20.69 -10.69 -6.34
CA ALA A 231 19.23 -10.78 -6.30
C ALA A 231 18.82 -12.17 -5.82
N PHE A 232 17.68 -12.29 -5.13
CA PHE A 232 17.27 -13.55 -4.50
C PHE A 232 17.23 -14.72 -5.49
N ARG A 233 16.74 -14.47 -6.71
CA ARG A 233 16.66 -15.45 -7.80
C ARG A 233 18.01 -15.96 -8.31
N ASP A 234 19.08 -15.20 -8.08
CA ASP A 234 20.41 -15.49 -8.60
C ASP A 234 21.29 -16.19 -7.55
N ILE A 235 20.90 -16.20 -6.28
CA ILE A 235 21.65 -16.83 -5.17
C ILE A 235 21.90 -18.31 -5.42
N ALA A 236 20.91 -19.04 -5.93
CA ALA A 236 21.03 -20.48 -6.19
C ALA A 236 21.94 -20.82 -7.40
N ARG A 237 22.32 -19.82 -8.21
CA ARG A 237 23.09 -19.99 -9.45
C ARG A 237 24.56 -19.58 -9.34
N SER A 238 24.91 -18.85 -8.29
CA SER A 238 26.28 -18.42 -8.00
C SER A 238 26.94 -19.36 -7.00
N ASP A 239 28.26 -19.56 -7.12
CA ASP A 239 29.08 -20.02 -5.99
C ASP A 239 28.78 -19.09 -4.80
N GLU A 240 28.30 -19.65 -3.69
CA GLU A 240 27.60 -18.94 -2.61
C GLU A 240 28.28 -17.62 -2.20
N SER A 241 27.70 -16.47 -2.58
CA SER A 241 28.09 -15.17 -2.01
C SER A 241 27.82 -15.22 -0.50
N GLN A 242 28.88 -15.30 0.32
CA GLN A 242 28.76 -15.41 1.77
C GLN A 242 27.84 -14.31 2.37
N PRO A 243 27.95 -13.02 1.98
CA PRO A 243 27.03 -11.99 2.48
C PRO A 243 25.57 -12.23 2.09
N SER A 244 25.33 -12.78 0.90
CA SER A 244 23.98 -13.07 0.41
C SER A 244 23.35 -14.23 1.20
N THR A 245 24.11 -15.28 1.50
CA THR A 245 23.67 -16.40 2.36
C THR A 245 23.35 -15.92 3.78
N VAL A 246 24.20 -15.06 4.37
CA VAL A 246 23.92 -14.45 5.68
C VAL A 246 22.63 -13.65 5.62
N LEU A 247 22.43 -12.82 4.60
CA LEU A 247 21.23 -12.01 4.47
C LEU A 247 19.97 -12.86 4.27
N VAL A 248 20.04 -14.01 3.59
CA VAL A 248 18.94 -14.99 3.52
C VAL A 248 18.59 -15.52 4.91
N SER A 249 19.59 -15.88 5.73
CA SER A 249 19.36 -16.32 7.11
C SER A 249 18.67 -15.22 7.95
N LEU A 250 19.12 -13.96 7.83
CA LEU A 250 18.50 -12.82 8.51
C LEU A 250 17.06 -12.58 8.04
N ALA A 251 16.79 -12.72 6.74
CA ALA A 251 15.44 -12.66 6.21
C ALA A 251 14.56 -13.81 6.74
N GLY A 252 15.13 -14.99 6.95
CA GLY A 252 14.49 -16.12 7.62
C GLY A 252 14.11 -15.76 9.07
N MET A 253 15.05 -15.24 9.85
CA MET A 253 14.81 -14.80 11.23
C MET A 253 13.71 -13.73 11.30
N ALA A 254 13.70 -12.77 10.38
CA ALA A 254 12.74 -11.66 10.33
C ALA A 254 11.30 -12.06 9.93
N GLU A 255 10.92 -13.33 10.04
CA GLU A 255 9.56 -13.80 9.83
C GLU A 255 8.56 -13.10 10.77
N GLY A 256 7.35 -12.84 10.26
CA GLY A 256 6.31 -12.13 11.00
C GLY A 256 6.44 -10.59 10.99
N LEU A 257 7.58 -10.03 10.56
CA LEU A 257 7.75 -8.58 10.47
C LEU A 257 7.02 -7.99 9.24
N SER A 258 6.38 -6.84 9.45
CA SER A 258 5.78 -6.06 8.35
C SER A 258 6.86 -5.41 7.47
N GLY A 259 6.51 -5.06 6.23
CA GLY A 259 7.40 -4.30 5.34
C GLY A 259 7.90 -2.99 5.96
N ARG A 260 7.03 -2.29 6.71
CA ARG A 260 7.41 -1.10 7.50
C ARG A 260 8.46 -1.44 8.56
N SER A 261 8.28 -2.52 9.32
CA SER A 261 9.22 -2.95 10.36
C SER A 261 10.57 -3.31 9.74
N LEU A 262 10.58 -4.09 8.65
CA LEU A 262 11.80 -4.47 7.92
C LEU A 262 12.61 -3.25 7.46
N ARG A 263 11.94 -2.25 6.86
CA ARG A 263 12.60 -1.01 6.41
C ARG A 263 13.14 -0.15 7.57
N ARG A 264 12.62 -0.32 8.80
CA ARG A 264 13.14 0.38 10.00
C ARG A 264 14.39 -0.28 10.58
N LEU A 265 14.60 -1.57 10.34
CA LEU A 265 15.73 -2.33 10.90
C LEU A 265 17.08 -1.71 10.54
N ALA A 266 17.24 -1.19 9.32
CA ALA A 266 18.51 -0.58 8.89
C ALA A 266 18.90 0.62 9.78
N LEU A 267 17.95 1.51 10.07
CA LEU A 267 18.18 2.65 10.96
C LEU A 267 18.42 2.21 12.40
N GLN A 268 17.64 1.24 12.90
CA GLN A 268 17.81 0.70 14.25
C GLN A 268 19.18 0.01 14.41
N ALA A 269 19.61 -0.78 13.44
CA ALA A 269 20.92 -1.45 13.43
C ALA A 269 22.06 -0.44 13.48
N HIS A 270 21.97 0.61 12.66
CA HIS A 270 22.96 1.68 12.64
C HIS A 270 23.05 2.39 14.00
N ALA A 271 21.90 2.84 14.53
CA ALA A 271 21.83 3.62 15.76
C ALA A 271 22.22 2.81 17.01
N LEU A 272 21.80 1.54 17.07
CA LEU A 272 21.97 0.73 18.27
C LEU A 272 23.34 0.07 18.34
N PHE A 273 23.89 -0.39 17.20
CA PHE A 273 25.06 -1.28 17.18
C PHE A 273 26.23 -0.80 16.32
N VAL A 274 26.02 0.05 15.29
CA VAL A 274 27.11 0.54 14.44
C VAL A 274 27.73 1.84 14.98
N ARG A 275 26.92 2.88 15.19
CA ARG A 275 27.30 4.19 15.77
C ARG A 275 28.53 4.86 15.14
N ARG A 276 28.71 4.70 13.84
CA ARG A 276 29.82 5.27 13.05
C ARG A 276 29.32 5.77 11.70
N PRO A 277 29.96 6.79 11.10
CA PRO A 277 29.53 7.35 9.82
C PRO A 277 29.65 6.36 8.67
N GLN A 278 30.64 5.46 8.72
CA GLN A 278 30.86 4.40 7.74
C GLN A 278 31.02 3.05 8.44
N ALA A 279 30.51 1.99 7.83
CA ALA A 279 30.63 0.62 8.31
C ALA A 279 30.90 -0.36 7.16
N SER A 280 31.61 -1.45 7.45
CA SER A 280 31.73 -2.56 6.50
C SER A 280 30.41 -3.35 6.44
N LEU A 281 30.15 -3.98 5.29
CA LEU A 281 28.98 -4.83 5.12
C LEU A 281 28.89 -5.92 6.20
N THR A 282 30.00 -6.59 6.52
CA THR A 282 30.05 -7.64 7.55
C THR A 282 29.64 -7.13 8.93
N LEU A 283 30.15 -5.96 9.34
CA LEU A 283 29.78 -5.34 10.61
C LEU A 283 28.29 -5.01 10.61
N PHE A 284 27.78 -4.46 9.52
CA PHE A 284 26.38 -4.08 9.44
C PHE A 284 25.43 -5.28 9.43
N LEU A 285 25.78 -6.38 8.76
CA LEU A 285 25.00 -7.63 8.81
C LEU A 285 24.94 -8.17 10.26
N SER A 286 26.05 -8.11 11.00
CA SER A 286 26.05 -8.50 12.42
C SER A 286 25.18 -7.58 13.30
N ALA A 287 25.17 -6.27 13.02
CA ALA A 287 24.31 -5.30 13.69
C ALA A 287 22.83 -5.51 13.35
N LEU A 288 22.53 -5.88 12.10
CA LEU A 288 21.19 -6.19 11.64
C LEU A 288 20.65 -7.44 12.34
N GLN A 289 21.47 -8.49 12.49
CA GLN A 289 21.12 -9.69 13.24
C GLN A 289 20.66 -9.36 14.68
N ARG A 290 21.47 -8.62 15.43
CA ARG A 290 21.15 -8.22 16.81
C ARG A 290 19.88 -7.37 16.91
N THR A 291 19.63 -6.56 15.88
CA THR A 291 18.39 -5.77 15.80
C THR A 291 17.18 -6.66 15.60
N ILE A 292 17.26 -7.64 14.69
CA ILE A 292 16.18 -8.60 14.43
C ILE A 292 15.88 -9.42 15.68
N GLU A 293 16.90 -9.96 16.35
CA GLU A 293 16.75 -10.71 17.61
C GLU A 293 16.03 -9.88 18.68
N ARG A 294 16.37 -8.59 18.80
CA ARG A 294 15.72 -7.67 19.74
C ARG A 294 14.26 -7.40 19.38
N GLU A 295 13.96 -7.17 18.09
CA GLU A 295 12.60 -6.86 17.65
C GLU A 295 11.69 -8.09 17.84
N ILE A 296 12.17 -9.29 17.49
CA ILE A 296 11.42 -10.54 17.69
C ILE A 296 11.25 -10.86 19.16
N GLY A 297 12.30 -10.71 19.98
CA GLY A 297 12.21 -10.90 21.43
C GLY A 297 11.28 -9.92 22.15
N SER A 298 10.89 -8.83 21.49
CA SER A 298 9.91 -7.87 21.98
C SER A 298 8.47 -8.14 21.53
N LEU A 299 8.26 -9.08 20.59
CA LEU A 299 6.91 -9.48 20.18
C LEU A 299 6.26 -10.28 21.32
N PRO A 300 4.98 -10.02 21.65
CA PRO A 300 4.27 -10.85 22.61
C PRO A 300 4.29 -12.30 22.11
N SER A 301 4.77 -13.22 22.95
CA SER A 301 4.70 -14.66 22.71
C SER A 301 3.27 -15.04 22.31
N PRO A 302 3.06 -15.81 21.23
CA PRO A 302 1.72 -16.26 20.88
C PRO A 302 1.18 -17.02 22.10
N LEU A 303 0.05 -16.55 22.63
CA LEU A 303 -0.67 -17.23 23.70
C LEU A 303 -0.93 -18.67 23.21
N VAL A 304 -0.28 -19.63 23.86
CA VAL A 304 -0.51 -21.07 23.74
C VAL A 304 -1.93 -21.40 24.19
#